data_AF-A0A972A7Z3-F1
#
_entry.id   AF-A0A972A7Z3-F1
#
_cell.length_a   1.000
_cell.length_b   1.000
_cell.length_c   1.000
_cell.angle_alpha   90.00
_cell.angle_beta   90.00
_cell.angle_gamma   90.00
#
_symmetry.space_group_name_H-M   'P 1'
#
loop_
_entity.id
_entity.type
_entity.pdbx_description
1 polymer ?
#
loop_
_entity_poly.entity_id
_entity_poly.type
_entity_poly.pdbx_seq_one_letter_code
_entity_poly.pdbx_strand_id
1 'polypeptide(L)' 'MKKPVVFLDFQGTLVGEGLDDIRSFEFYPFAIEAIKLLNTNDILAIGITNQSHISKGEFTMEEYEDKLQRLKKEL' A
#
# COMPACT_ATOMS: atom_id res chain seq x y z
N MET A 1 4.92 -26.29 5.33
CA MET A 1 3.94 -26.02 4.24
C MET A 1 4.32 -24.74 3.54
N LYS A 2 4.11 -24.62 2.22
CA LYS A 2 4.30 -23.35 1.50
C LYS A 2 3.05 -22.47 1.75
N LYS A 3 3.26 -21.23 2.16
CA LYS A 3 2.21 -20.24 2.39
C LYS A 3 1.84 -19.56 1.06
N PRO A 4 0.56 -19.47 0.67
CA PRO A 4 0.17 -18.71 -0.51
C PRO A 4 0.50 -17.22 -0.31
N VAL A 5 0.84 -16.55 -1.40
CA VAL A 5 1.25 -15.13 -1.40
C VAL A 5 0.37 -14.37 -2.39
N VAL A 6 -0.08 -13.18 -1.99
CA VAL A 6 -0.77 -12.22 -2.86
C VAL A 6 0.08 -10.96 -2.93
N PHE A 7 0.40 -10.55 -4.16
CA PHE A 7 1.09 -9.30 -4.44
C PHE A 7 0.05 -8.22 -4.75
N LEU A 8 0.17 -7.06 -4.10
CA LEU A 8 -0.79 -5.97 -4.20
C LEU A 8 -0.08 -4.70 -4.68
N ASP A 9 -0.59 -4.09 -5.73
CA ASP A 9 -0.22 -2.71 -6.08
C ASP A 9 -0.85 -1.71 -5.10
N PHE A 10 -0.38 -0.47 -5.09
CA PHE A 10 -0.93 0.59 -4.25
C PHE A 10 -1.92 1.44 -5.04
N GLN A 11 -1.44 2.28 -5.96
CA GLN A 11 -2.28 3.25 -6.67
C GLN A 11 -3.31 2.55 -7.57
N GLY A 12 -4.59 2.94 -7.43
CA GLY A 12 -5.69 2.31 -8.18
C GLY A 12 -6.06 0.90 -7.70
N THR A 13 -5.39 0.37 -6.66
CA THR A 13 -5.68 -0.95 -6.07
C THR A 13 -6.04 -0.84 -4.59
N LEU A 14 -5.14 -0.32 -3.77
CA LEU A 14 -5.34 -0.14 -2.34
C LEU A 14 -5.74 1.30 -1.98
N VAL A 15 -5.25 2.27 -2.77
CA VAL A 15 -5.34 3.71 -2.49
C VAL A 15 -5.49 4.50 -3.78
N GLY A 16 -6.12 5.67 -3.73
CA GLY A 16 -6.13 6.70 -4.78
C GLY A 16 -6.71 6.28 -6.14
N GLU A 17 -7.01 7.25 -7.00
CA GLU A 17 -7.63 7.02 -8.32
C GLU A 17 -6.60 6.75 -9.44
N GLY A 18 -5.32 6.56 -9.09
CA GLY A 18 -4.25 6.18 -10.02
C GLY A 18 -3.37 7.34 -10.52
N LEU A 19 -3.81 8.59 -10.34
CA LEU A 19 -3.03 9.80 -10.65
C LEU A 19 -2.59 10.58 -9.39
N ASP A 20 -3.08 10.16 -8.23
CA ASP A 20 -2.86 10.86 -6.97
C ASP A 20 -1.45 10.65 -6.42
N ASP A 21 -0.99 11.65 -5.65
CA ASP A 21 0.29 11.63 -4.95
C ASP A 21 0.24 10.66 -3.76
N ILE A 22 1.38 10.03 -3.45
CA ILE A 22 1.51 9.16 -2.28
C ILE A 22 1.13 9.83 -0.97
N ARG A 23 1.41 11.13 -0.84
CA ARG A 23 1.20 11.88 0.39
C ARG A 23 -0.29 11.95 0.77
N SER A 24 -1.19 11.90 -0.21
CA SER A 24 -2.64 11.88 -0.01
C SER A 24 -3.24 10.48 0.13
N PHE A 25 -2.44 9.43 0.28
CA PHE A 25 -2.96 8.07 0.39
C PHE A 25 -3.96 7.89 1.52
N GLU A 26 -5.13 7.39 1.18
CA GLU A 26 -6.06 6.81 2.12
C GLU A 26 -6.48 5.47 1.53
N PHE A 27 -6.53 4.43 2.37
CA PHE A 27 -7.02 3.15 1.90
C PHE A 27 -8.47 3.28 1.49
N TYR A 28 -8.83 2.58 0.42
CA TYR A 28 -10.23 2.25 0.25
C TYR A 28 -10.71 1.45 1.47
N PRO A 29 -11.89 1.73 2.02
CA PRO A 29 -12.40 0.98 3.18
C PRO A 29 -12.38 -0.54 2.96
N PHE A 30 -12.73 -0.98 1.74
CA PHE A 30 -12.71 -2.40 1.35
C PHE A 30 -11.30 -2.99 1.22
N ALA A 31 -10.26 -2.17 0.98
CA ALA A 31 -8.89 -2.64 0.85
C ALA A 31 -8.34 -3.12 2.21
N ILE A 32 -8.67 -2.39 3.30
CA ILE A 32 -8.33 -2.79 4.67
C ILE A 32 -8.99 -4.15 4.99
N GLU A 33 -10.28 -4.30 4.68
CA GLU A 33 -11.01 -5.54 4.91
C GLU A 33 -10.41 -6.72 4.13
N ALA A 34 -10.05 -6.50 2.86
CA ALA A 34 -9.40 -7.52 2.03
C ALA A 34 -8.03 -7.94 2.60
N ILE A 35 -7.18 -7.01 3.02
CA ILE A 35 -5.88 -7.31 3.62
C ILE A 35 -6.05 -8.11 4.92
N LYS A 36 -7.01 -7.71 5.78
CA LYS A 36 -7.33 -8.45 7.02
C LYS A 36 -7.82 -9.87 6.72
N LEU A 37 -8.62 -10.05 5.68
CA LEU A 37 -9.08 -11.37 5.26
C LEU A 37 -7.92 -12.26 4.77
N LEU A 38 -6.99 -11.72 3.98
CA LEU A 38 -5.79 -12.45 3.56
C LEU A 38 -4.96 -12.89 4.77
N ASN A 39 -4.68 -11.98 5.70
CA ASN A 39 -3.87 -12.26 6.88
C ASN A 39 -4.49 -13.31 7.80
N THR A 40 -5.81 -13.25 8.03
CA THR A 40 -6.54 -14.21 8.88
C THR A 40 -6.64 -15.61 8.27
N ASN A 41 -6.53 -15.73 6.94
CA ASN A 41 -6.53 -17.01 6.23
C ASN A 41 -5.13 -17.58 5.97
N ASP A 42 -4.12 -17.10 6.71
CA ASP A 42 -2.72 -17.49 6.54
C ASP A 42 -2.23 -17.30 5.08
N ILE A 43 -2.62 -16.19 4.44
CA ILE A 43 -2.12 -15.76 3.13
C ILE A 43 -1.19 -14.57 3.35
N LEU A 44 0.02 -14.60 2.76
CA LEU A 44 0.97 -13.50 2.90
C LEU A 44 0.62 -12.39 1.89
N ALA A 45 0.20 -11.23 2.38
CA ALA A 45 0.00 -10.05 1.55
C ALA A 45 1.31 -9.24 1.44
N ILE A 46 1.80 -9.02 0.21
CA ILE A 46 3.00 -8.23 -0.07
C ILE A 46 2.62 -7.05 -0.97
N GLY A 47 2.75 -5.84 -0.43
CA GLY A 47 2.60 -4.62 -1.21
C GLY A 47 3.85 -4.34 -2.07
N ILE A 48 3.66 -4.11 -3.36
CA ILE A 48 4.71 -3.73 -4.32
C ILE A 48 4.21 -2.52 -5.10
N THR A 49 4.97 -1.41 -5.10
CA THR A 49 4.55 -0.18 -5.77
C THR A 49 5.73 0.55 -6.40
N ASN A 50 5.48 1.20 -7.53
CA ASN A 50 6.43 2.10 -8.18
C ASN A 50 6.20 3.54 -7.70
N GLN A 51 7.28 4.22 -7.28
CA GLN A 51 7.24 5.59 -6.76
C GLN A 51 8.21 6.50 -7.53
N SER A 52 7.91 6.72 -8.82
CA SER A 52 8.80 7.50 -9.71
C SER A 52 8.96 8.97 -9.31
N HIS A 53 8.02 9.52 -8.55
CA HIS A 53 8.05 10.90 -8.09
C HIS A 53 9.21 11.15 -7.11
N ILE A 54 9.67 10.09 -6.43
CA ILE A 54 10.87 10.13 -5.57
C ILE A 54 12.11 10.46 -6.40
N SER A 55 12.31 9.78 -7.53
CA SER A 55 13.49 10.02 -8.37
C SER A 55 13.42 11.37 -9.11
N LYS A 56 12.21 11.91 -9.30
CA LYS A 56 11.99 13.25 -9.85
C LYS A 56 12.18 14.37 -8.82
N GLY A 57 12.33 14.03 -7.53
CA GLY A 57 12.47 15.00 -6.45
C GLY A 57 11.17 15.71 -6.06
N GLU A 58 10.01 15.15 -6.42
CA GLU A 58 8.70 15.70 -6.08
C GLU A 58 8.32 15.44 -4.60
N PHE A 59 8.81 14.34 -4.04
CA PHE A 59 8.85 14.06 -2.61
C PHE A 59 10.04 13.14 -2.26
N THR A 60 10.39 13.09 -1.00
CA THR A 60 11.53 12.33 -0.46
C THR A 60 11.14 10.90 -0.07
N MET A 61 12.14 10.03 0.05
CA MET A 61 11.95 8.69 0.63
C MET A 61 11.39 8.76 2.06
N GLU A 62 11.80 9.76 2.85
CA GLU A 62 11.31 9.96 4.22
C GLU A 62 9.81 10.29 4.26
N GLU A 63 9.35 11.21 3.39
CA GLU A 63 7.92 11.51 3.27
C GLU A 63 7.09 10.29 2.85
N TYR A 64 7.63 9.45 1.97
CA TYR A 64 7.02 8.17 1.59
C TYR A 64 6.93 7.21 2.78
N GLU A 65 8.04 7.01 3.49
CA GLU A 65 8.11 6.09 4.62
C GLU A 65 7.19 6.52 5.77
N ASP A 66 7.16 7.82 6.09
CA ASP A 66 6.27 8.39 7.10
C ASP A 66 4.79 8.12 6.77
N LYS A 67 4.41 8.32 5.51
CA LYS A 67 3.04 8.02 5.07
C LYS A 67 2.74 6.53 5.14
N LEU A 68 3.66 5.68 4.70
CA LEU A 68 3.52 4.23 4.78
C LEU A 68 3.37 3.74 6.22
N GLN A 69 4.09 4.32 7.18
CA GLN A 69 3.95 4.00 8.59
C GLN A 69 2.58 4.40 9.16
N ARG A 70 1.99 5.50 8.68
CA ARG A 70 0.63 5.89 9.08
C ARG A 70 -0.40 4.88 8.57
N LEU A 71 -0.34 4.54 7.29
CA LEU A 71 -1.23 3.53 6.68
C LEU A 71 -1.12 2.17 7.38
N LYS A 72 0.10 1.73 7.73
CA LYS A 72 0.29 0.47 8.48
C LYS A 72 -0.41 0.43 9.83
N LYS A 73 -0.67 1.57 10.47
CA LYS A 73 -1.40 1.62 11.76
C LYS A 73 -2.91 1.42 11.60
N GLU A 74 -3.43 1.50 10.37
CA GLU A 74 -4.85 1.29 10.06
C GLU A 74 -5.19 -0.19 9.80
N LEU A 75 -4.17 -1.02 9.56
CA LEU A 75 -4.27 -2.47 9.31
C LEU A 75 -4.24 -3.25 10.63
#